data_AF-A0A2V7GW76-F1
#
_entry.id   AF-A0A2V7GW76-F1
#
_cell.length_a   1.000
_cell.length_b   1.000
_cell.length_c   1.000
_cell.angle_alpha   90.00
_cell.angle_beta   90.00
_cell.angle_gamma   90.00
#
_symmetry.space_group_name_H-M   'P 1'
#
loop_
_entity.id
_entity.type
_entity.pdbx_description
1 polymer ?
#
loop_
_entity_poly.entity_id
_entity_poly.type
_entity_poly.pdbx_seq_one_letter_code
_entity_poly.pdbx_strand_id
1 'polypeptide(L)'
;MALRALKEIEFDRATGKLSDADYDELKQKYTALAVETLRDAGWGMRGAQPPSRSAHPSSLISHPVCPTHGPRTEPGAQFCGECGRRLSSAHGFCSRCGAALEAEAHFCNACGNRVAA
;
A
#
# COMPACT_ATOMS: atom_id res chain seq x y z
N MET A 1 5.38 26.63 -24.79
CA MET A 1 5.57 27.95 -24.15
C MET A 1 5.23 27.95 -22.65
N ALA A 2 4.15 27.30 -22.20
CA ALA A 2 3.79 27.23 -20.77
C ALA A 2 4.82 26.54 -19.84
N LEU A 3 5.54 25.52 -20.31
CA LEU A 3 6.57 24.82 -19.51
C LEU A 3 7.80 25.68 -19.18
N ARG A 4 8.12 26.67 -20.02
CA ARG A 4 9.22 27.62 -19.73
C ARG A 4 8.78 28.63 -18.68
N ALA A 5 7.55 29.14 -18.80
CA ALA A 5 6.95 30.04 -17.82
C ALA A 5 6.88 29.41 -16.42
N LEU A 6 6.54 28.11 -16.30
CA LEU A 6 6.56 27.40 -15.01
C LEU A 6 7.97 27.37 -14.38
N LYS A 7 9.01 27.13 -15.18
CA LYS A 7 10.40 27.14 -14.69
C LYS A 7 10.88 28.53 -14.28
N GLU A 8 10.44 29.57 -14.99
CA GLU A 8 10.78 30.95 -14.67
C GLU A 8 10.13 31.41 -13.35
N ILE A 9 8.84 31.12 -13.13
CA ILE A 9 8.19 31.47 -11.86
C ILE A 9 8.74 30.69 -10.65
N GLU A 10 9.19 29.45 -10.85
CA GLU A 10 9.87 28.66 -9.80
C GLU A 10 11.21 29.28 -9.43
N PHE A 11 11.93 29.82 -10.40
CA PHE A 11 13.17 30.54 -10.18
C PHE A 11 12.93 31.90 -9.48
N ASP A 12 11.91 32.66 -9.87
CA ASP A 12 11.54 33.92 -9.20
C ASP A 12 11.12 33.71 -7.74
N ARG A 13 10.42 32.60 -7.42
CA ARG A 13 10.16 32.20 -6.03
C ARG A 13 11.45 31.85 -5.28
N ALA A 14 12.32 31.03 -5.89
CA ALA A 14 13.57 30.61 -5.27
C ALA A 14 14.53 31.79 -5.01
N THR A 15 14.44 32.84 -5.82
CA THR A 15 15.21 34.09 -5.66
C THR A 15 14.51 35.13 -4.78
N GLY A 16 13.32 34.83 -4.25
CA GLY A 16 12.57 35.70 -3.34
C GLY A 16 11.90 36.90 -4.01
N LYS A 17 11.78 36.90 -5.34
CA LYS A 17 11.09 37.95 -6.11
C LYS A 17 9.58 37.79 -6.12
N LEU A 18 9.10 36.61 -5.75
CA LEU A 18 7.68 36.26 -5.76
C LEU A 18 7.28 35.74 -4.37
N SER A 19 6.16 36.27 -3.84
CA SER A 19 5.57 35.74 -2.62
C SER A 19 4.94 34.37 -2.88
N ASP A 20 4.81 33.53 -1.85
CA ASP A 20 4.18 32.20 -2.01
C ASP A 20 2.72 32.29 -2.50
N ALA A 21 2.01 33.38 -2.15
CA ALA A 21 0.64 33.61 -2.59
C ALA A 21 0.56 33.95 -4.09
N ASP A 22 1.44 34.83 -4.57
CA ASP A 22 1.50 35.21 -5.99
C ASP A 22 2.02 34.04 -6.86
N TYR A 23 2.92 33.23 -6.29
CA TYR A 23 3.41 32.01 -6.92
C TYR A 23 2.30 30.97 -7.13
N ASP A 24 1.44 30.74 -6.14
CA ASP A 24 0.39 29.72 -6.25
C ASP A 24 -0.63 30.09 -7.34
N GLU A 25 -1.04 31.36 -7.41
CA GLU A 25 -1.96 31.84 -8.43
C GLU A 25 -1.36 31.71 -9.86
N LEU A 26 -0.11 32.14 -10.04
CA LEU A 26 0.57 32.04 -11.34
C LEU A 26 0.80 30.58 -11.73
N LYS A 27 1.21 29.74 -10.78
CA LYS A 27 1.40 28.30 -11.00
C LYS A 27 0.11 27.63 -11.44
N GLN A 28 -1.01 27.91 -10.79
CA GLN A 28 -2.32 27.35 -11.18
C GLN A 28 -2.69 27.72 -12.61
N LYS A 29 -2.54 29.00 -12.98
CA LYS A 29 -2.83 29.50 -14.34
C LYS A 29 -1.97 28.82 -15.39
N TYR A 30 -0.64 28.77 -15.19
CA TYR A 30 0.28 28.17 -16.15
C TYR A 30 0.18 26.65 -16.20
N THR A 31 -0.17 25.99 -15.09
CA THR A 31 -0.42 24.55 -15.04
C THR A 31 -1.67 24.20 -15.84
N ALA A 32 -2.76 24.96 -15.68
CA ALA A 32 -3.98 24.76 -16.48
C ALA A 32 -3.69 24.90 -17.99
N LEU A 33 -2.94 25.92 -18.38
CA LEU A 33 -2.51 26.14 -19.76
C LEU A 33 -1.59 25.03 -20.30
N ALA A 34 -0.68 24.51 -19.47
CA ALA A 34 0.22 23.42 -19.84
C ALA A 34 -0.54 22.10 -20.00
N VAL A 35 -1.47 21.79 -19.11
CA VAL A 35 -2.33 20.60 -19.18
C VAL A 35 -3.20 20.63 -20.44
N GLU A 36 -3.74 21.80 -20.80
CA GLU A 36 -4.52 21.95 -22.02
C GLU A 36 -3.67 21.71 -23.27
N THR A 37 -2.46 22.27 -23.30
CA THR A 37 -1.51 22.04 -24.41
C THR A 37 -1.15 20.55 -24.53
N LEU A 38 -1.00 19.83 -23.41
CA LEU A 38 -0.67 18.40 -23.42
C LEU A 38 -1.86 17.51 -23.84
N ARG A 39 -3.10 17.92 -23.54
CA ARG A 39 -4.31 17.22 -23.99
C ARG A 39 -4.51 17.34 -25.50
N ASP A 40 -4.29 18.54 -26.06
CA ASP A 40 -4.42 18.79 -27.49
C ASP A 40 -3.30 18.11 -28.31
N ALA A 41 -2.07 18.05 -27.74
CA ALA A 41 -0.92 17.42 -28.37
C ALA A 41 -0.95 15.88 -28.42
N GLY A 42 -2.06 15.23 -28.06
CA GLY A 42 -2.25 13.78 -28.26
C GLY A 42 -1.21 12.89 -27.57
N TRP A 43 -0.60 13.34 -26.47
CA TRP A 43 0.16 12.46 -25.59
C TRP A 43 -0.83 11.57 -24.84
N GLY A 44 -1.09 10.38 -25.39
CA GLY A 44 -2.02 9.40 -24.87
C GLY A 44 -1.68 8.94 -23.45
N MET A 45 -2.24 9.62 -22.46
CA MET A 45 -2.60 9.00 -21.18
C MET A 45 -3.87 8.18 -21.42
N ARG A 46 -3.68 6.98 -21.98
CA ARG A 46 -4.68 5.91 -21.86
C ARG A 46 -4.85 5.64 -20.36
N GLY A 47 -5.98 6.06 -19.79
CA GLY A 47 -6.43 5.57 -18.49
C GLY A 47 -6.62 6.60 -17.38
N ALA A 48 -7.29 7.73 -17.65
CA ALA A 48 -8.08 8.39 -16.61
C ALA A 48 -9.54 7.95 -16.78
N GLN A 49 -9.85 6.72 -16.34
CA GLN A 49 -11.24 6.36 -16.04
C GLN A 49 -11.62 7.05 -14.71
N PRO A 50 -12.86 7.55 -14.57
CA PRO A 50 -13.36 8.04 -13.28
C PRO A 50 -13.24 6.93 -12.22
N PRO A 51 -13.18 7.27 -10.91
CA PRO A 51 -13.08 6.28 -9.85
C PRO A 51 -14.37 5.45 -9.79
N SER A 52 -14.47 4.43 -10.64
CA SER A 52 -15.32 3.29 -10.35
C SER A 52 -14.78 2.71 -9.05
N ARG A 53 -15.70 2.30 -8.16
CA ARG A 53 -15.40 1.47 -6.99
C ARG A 53 -14.95 0.07 -7.43
N SER A 54 -14.03 -0.01 -8.39
CA SER A 54 -13.35 -1.22 -8.76
C SER A 54 -12.42 -1.49 -7.60
N ALA A 55 -12.81 -2.47 -6.79
CA ALA A 55 -11.91 -3.18 -5.90
C ALA A 55 -10.57 -3.30 -6.63
N HIS A 56 -9.54 -2.66 -6.08
CA HIS A 56 -8.18 -2.94 -6.48
C HIS A 56 -8.07 -4.46 -6.54
N PRO A 57 -7.48 -5.06 -7.59
CA PRO A 57 -7.06 -6.44 -7.47
C PRO A 57 -5.98 -6.40 -6.38
N SER A 58 -6.42 -6.55 -5.13
CA SER A 58 -5.57 -6.81 -3.98
C SER A 58 -4.67 -7.92 -4.49
N SER A 59 -3.40 -7.56 -4.63
CA SER A 59 -2.28 -8.43 -4.94
C SER A 59 -2.69 -9.89 -4.79
N LEU A 60 -2.67 -10.69 -5.88
CA LEU A 60 -2.95 -12.13 -5.84
C LEU A 60 -2.02 -12.90 -4.89
N ILE A 61 -1.06 -12.20 -4.29
CA ILE A 61 -0.25 -12.63 -3.17
C ILE A 61 -1.15 -12.86 -1.95
N SER A 62 -1.44 -14.14 -1.68
CA SER A 62 -2.11 -14.56 -0.46
C SER A 62 -1.24 -14.23 0.75
N HIS A 63 -1.69 -13.27 1.56
CA HIS A 63 -1.04 -12.95 2.81
C HIS A 63 -1.52 -13.86 3.94
N PRO A 64 -0.61 -14.36 4.80
CA PRO A 64 -1.01 -15.13 5.97
C PRO A 64 -1.83 -14.25 6.93
N VAL A 65 -2.93 -14.81 7.46
CA VAL A 65 -3.88 -14.09 8.33
C VAL A 65 -3.76 -14.57 9.76
N CYS A 66 -3.55 -13.64 10.69
CA CYS A 66 -3.66 -13.91 12.12
C CYS A 66 -5.14 -13.83 12.53
N PRO A 67 -5.71 -14.83 13.23
CA PRO A 67 -7.10 -14.76 13.68
C PRO A 67 -7.32 -13.66 14.74
N THR A 68 -6.27 -13.15 15.38
CA THR A 68 -6.37 -12.13 16.43
C THR A 68 -6.19 -10.71 15.89
N HIS A 69 -5.20 -10.47 15.02
CA HIS A 69 -4.91 -9.10 14.53
C HIS A 69 -4.99 -8.96 13.00
N GLY A 70 -5.50 -9.98 12.29
CA GLY A 70 -5.80 -9.90 10.87
C GLY A 70 -4.61 -10.15 9.92
N PRO A 71 -4.73 -9.72 8.65
CA PRO A 71 -3.80 -10.04 7.57
C PRO A 71 -2.42 -9.45 7.82
N ARG A 72 -1.36 -10.20 7.48
CA ARG A 72 0.01 -9.70 7.50
C ARG A 72 0.35 -8.99 6.19
N THR A 73 1.16 -7.95 6.29
CA THR A 73 1.76 -7.30 5.11
C THR A 73 2.83 -8.16 4.46
N GLU A 74 3.42 -9.09 5.21
CA GLU A 74 4.51 -9.94 4.75
C GLU A 74 3.99 -11.27 4.17
N PRO A 75 4.18 -11.52 2.87
CA PRO A 75 3.63 -12.70 2.19
C PRO A 75 4.25 -14.05 2.55
N GLY A 76 5.39 -14.04 3.25
CA GLY A 76 6.06 -15.24 3.76
C GLY A 76 6.06 -15.35 5.28
N ALA A 77 5.29 -14.53 6.00
CA ALA A 77 5.33 -14.51 7.45
C ALA A 77 4.90 -15.86 8.05
N GLN A 78 5.86 -16.55 8.68
CA GLN A 78 5.60 -17.78 9.42
C GLN A 78 4.95 -17.50 10.77
N PHE A 79 5.18 -16.31 11.35
CA PHE A 79 4.66 -15.89 12.65
C PHE A 79 4.03 -14.49 12.58
N CYS A 80 3.11 -14.23 13.50
CA CYS A 80 2.52 -12.92 13.72
C CYS A 80 3.55 -12.01 14.44
N GLY A 81 3.97 -10.91 13.82
CA GLY A 81 4.86 -9.93 14.46
C GLY A 81 4.29 -9.22 15.69
N GLU A 82 2.97 -9.32 15.93
CA GLU A 82 2.30 -8.65 17.05
C GLU A 82 2.10 -9.57 18.27
N CYS A 83 1.84 -10.87 18.06
CA CYS A 83 1.59 -11.83 19.14
C CYS A 83 2.46 -13.09 19.11
N GLY A 84 3.38 -13.21 18.15
CA GLY A 84 4.29 -14.36 18.03
C GLY A 84 3.63 -15.67 17.53
N ARG A 85 2.32 -15.70 17.32
CA ARG A 85 1.59 -16.89 16.87
C ARG A 85 1.99 -17.33 15.47
N ARG A 86 2.22 -18.63 15.25
CA ARG A 86 2.50 -19.18 13.90
C ARG A 86 1.26 -19.05 12.99
N LEU A 87 1.48 -18.65 11.74
CA LEU A 87 0.44 -18.44 10.71
C LEU A 87 0.40 -19.56 9.66
N SER A 88 1.48 -20.33 9.55
CA SER A 88 1.55 -21.50 8.65
C SER A 88 0.97 -22.75 9.32
N SER A 89 0.11 -23.48 8.60
CA SER A 89 -0.51 -24.74 9.04
C SER A 89 0.33 -25.96 8.66
N ALA A 90 1.62 -25.98 9.05
CA ALA A 90 2.45 -27.17 8.86
C ALA A 90 2.00 -28.30 9.81
N HIS A 91 2.11 -29.55 9.37
CA HIS A 91 1.86 -30.73 10.20
C HIS A 91 2.76 -30.71 11.45
N GLY A 92 2.22 -31.11 12.60
CA GLY A 92 2.95 -31.09 13.88
C GLY A 92 2.95 -29.75 14.61
N PHE A 93 2.08 -28.79 14.25
CA PHE A 93 1.93 -27.53 14.98
C PHE A 93 0.47 -27.23 15.34
N CYS A 94 0.27 -26.57 16.49
CA CYS A 94 -1.05 -26.21 16.98
C CYS A 94 -1.70 -25.13 16.09
N SER A 95 -2.86 -25.41 15.49
CA SER A 95 -3.64 -24.43 14.73
C SER A 95 -4.13 -23.23 15.57
N ARG A 96 -4.16 -23.36 16.91
CA ARG A 96 -4.62 -22.32 17.84
C ARG A 96 -3.51 -21.40 18.36
N CYS A 97 -2.28 -21.85 18.53
CA CYS A 97 -1.19 -20.99 19.04
C CYS A 97 0.12 -21.08 18.24
N GLY A 98 0.27 -22.07 17.37
CA GLY A 98 1.46 -22.28 16.57
C GLY A 98 2.61 -23.00 17.26
N ALA A 99 2.43 -23.44 18.51
CA ALA A 99 3.42 -24.27 19.21
C ALA A 99 3.57 -25.64 18.53
N ALA A 100 4.77 -26.21 18.63
CA ALA A 100 5.03 -27.58 18.17
C ALA A 100 4.18 -28.57 18.97
N LEU A 101 3.64 -29.58 18.28
CA LEU A 101 2.90 -30.69 18.85
C LEU A 101 3.75 -31.94 18.77
N GLU A 102 3.71 -32.74 19.82
CA GLU A 102 4.25 -34.10 19.80
C GLU A 102 3.40 -34.98 18.88
N ALA A 103 4.00 -36.03 18.31
CA ALA A 103 3.37 -36.89 17.31
C ALA A 103 2.03 -37.52 17.76
N GLU A 104 1.84 -37.71 19.07
CA GLU A 104 0.65 -38.29 19.71
C GLU A 104 -0.05 -37.32 20.67
N ALA A 105 0.15 -36.00 20.51
CA ALA A 105 -0.51 -35.01 21.35
C ALA A 105 -2.02 -34.91 21.01
N HIS A 106 -2.89 -35.13 22.00
CA HIS A 106 -4.32 -34.81 21.89
C HIS A 106 -4.64 -33.36 22.28
N PHE A 107 -3.74 -32.73 23.04
CA PHE A 107 -3.86 -31.34 23.49
C PHE A 107 -2.53 -30.61 23.30
N CYS A 108 -2.59 -29.34 22.93
CA CYS A 108 -1.42 -28.48 22.85
C CYS A 108 -0.90 -28.13 24.25
N ASN A 109 0.36 -28.44 24.53
CA ASN A 109 1.05 -28.13 25.77
C ASN A 109 1.23 -26.61 26.03
N ALA A 110 1.17 -25.77 24.99
CA ALA A 110 1.34 -24.32 25.14
C ALA A 110 0.03 -23.55 25.37
N CYS A 111 -1.09 -23.98 24.78
CA CYS A 111 -2.35 -23.22 24.85
C CYS A 111 -3.58 -24.03 25.29
N GLY A 112 -3.40 -25.33 25.56
CA GLY A 112 -4.47 -26.24 26.01
C GLY A 112 -5.52 -26.59 24.94
N ASN A 113 -5.34 -26.16 23.69
CA ASN A 113 -6.30 -26.48 22.64
C ASN A 113 -6.27 -27.97 22.31
N ARG A 114 -7.44 -28.59 22.12
CA ARG A 114 -7.50 -29.93 21.54
C ARG A 114 -6.99 -29.88 20.11
N VAL A 115 -6.13 -30.82 19.76
CA VAL A 115 -5.59 -30.99 18.41
C VAL A 115 -6.08 -32.34 17.89
N ALA A 116 -6.57 -32.38 16.66
CA ALA A 116 -6.96 -33.64 16.03
C ALA A 116 -5.66 -34.38 15.69
N ALA A 117 -5.45 -35.54 16.33
CA ALA A 117 -4.40 -36.48 15.96
C ALA A 117 -4.70 -37.05 14.56
#